data_AF-A0A953WGA1-F1
#
_entry.id   AF-A0A953WGA1-F1
#
_cell.length_a   1.000
_cell.length_b   1.000
_cell.length_c   1.000
_cell.angle_alpha   90.00
_cell.angle_beta   90.00
_cell.angle_gamma   90.00
#
_symmetry.space_group_name_H-M   'P 1'
#
loop_
_entity.id
_entity.type
_entity.pdbx_description
1 polymer ?
#
loop_
_entity_poly.entity_id
_entity_poly.type
_entity_poly.pdbx_seq_one_letter_code
_entity_poly.pdbx_strand_id
1 'polypeptide(L)'
;VAASDVPGLDSSFMLNLDGTLDRNSLSIDLKSDYGGRLVLTGRAGVPVTAEAGKLVAPNRTAALKGQASLTGDLAVLRTAALAYGHDISGRIDASASLAGTLDAPAYQAKASLRDGTYELGSMGFQLSGVSADADYDGDVLNVTGKASAPGGGSFSLDGRLAGERTDLEADFQNLLLYNRDGDNARGTGKLVLADSANARNLSGDVTITQARYSLENLPSSRPHALDVRWTDDPPAEPGTSRLRRTLGLDIAIKADRRVYVTGRGLDSEWKADLKLTGTPAAPRLNGTTTLIRGDLDLAGRPFVFDTGTITFDGPVNRAQINLSADRTVNGFKVQANVTGSPLKPVIELSSSPDLPQDEILSRLLFGRSSMDLSALEAAQLANTIATLSGNSSGFDPASEVQAALGVDRFSIGTSESGSAEIGVGQYLSDDVYLELKSAGAEGSSVEVEWQPRPQVSVTSETTATGESKVSIRWKKDY
;
A
#
# COMPACT_ATOMS: atom_id res chain seq x y z
N VAL A 1 23.76 -19.76 -26.17
CA VAL A 1 24.10 -18.76 -25.14
C VAL A 1 22.91 -17.84 -25.06
N ALA A 2 21.99 -18.12 -24.13
CA ALA A 2 20.74 -17.38 -23.99
C ALA A 2 21.05 -16.04 -23.29
N ALA A 3 20.62 -14.95 -23.92
CA ALA A 3 20.66 -13.63 -23.31
C ALA A 3 19.72 -13.63 -22.10
N SER A 4 20.26 -13.21 -20.96
CA SER A 4 19.48 -12.96 -19.75
C SER A 4 18.78 -11.62 -19.94
N ASP A 5 17.46 -11.64 -20.18
CA ASP A 5 16.62 -10.45 -20.16
C ASP A 5 16.50 -9.95 -18.72
N VAL A 6 17.48 -9.17 -18.27
CA VAL A 6 17.32 -8.27 -17.14
C VAL A 6 16.87 -6.93 -17.71
N PRO A 7 15.61 -6.52 -17.53
CA PRO A 7 15.14 -5.22 -18.01
C PRO A 7 15.89 -4.12 -17.25
N GLY A 8 16.67 -3.30 -17.96
CA GLY A 8 17.33 -2.12 -17.38
C GLY A 8 18.78 -1.88 -17.78
N LEU A 9 19.43 -2.79 -18.50
CA LEU A 9 20.83 -2.64 -18.93
C LEU A 9 21.03 -2.30 -20.42
N ASP A 10 19.96 -2.22 -21.22
CA ASP A 10 20.05 -1.94 -22.68
C ASP A 10 20.35 -0.48 -23.05
N SER A 11 20.52 0.40 -22.07
CA SER A 11 20.79 1.83 -22.29
C SER A 11 21.93 2.30 -21.40
N SER A 12 23.05 2.67 -22.01
CA SER A 12 24.16 3.34 -21.33
C SER A 12 23.84 4.84 -21.18
N PHE A 13 24.05 5.38 -19.97
CA PHE A 13 24.12 6.82 -19.77
C PHE A 13 25.52 7.29 -20.16
N MET A 14 25.63 8.01 -21.27
CA MET A 14 26.89 8.66 -21.65
C MET A 14 26.86 10.14 -21.29
N LEU A 15 27.91 10.61 -20.63
CA LEU A 15 28.15 12.02 -20.35
C LEU A 15 29.52 12.41 -20.91
N ASN A 16 29.52 13.21 -21.97
CA ASN A 16 30.72 13.76 -22.58
C ASN A 16 30.88 15.21 -22.14
N LEU A 17 32.08 15.54 -21.67
CA LEU A 17 32.47 16.88 -21.26
C LEU A 17 33.78 17.23 -21.96
N ASP A 18 33.72 18.18 -22.88
CA ASP A 18 34.86 18.64 -23.67
C ASP A 18 35.24 20.06 -23.25
N GLY A 19 36.53 20.31 -23.03
CA GLY A 19 37.04 21.59 -22.53
C GLY A 19 38.15 22.15 -23.42
N THR A 20 38.03 23.41 -23.82
CA THR A 20 39.08 24.15 -24.52
C THR A 20 39.51 25.36 -23.70
N LEU A 21 40.79 25.42 -23.34
CA LEU A 21 41.37 26.53 -22.59
C LEU A 21 42.09 27.48 -23.55
N ASP A 22 41.67 28.75 -23.55
CA ASP A 22 42.39 29.84 -24.19
C ASP A 22 42.97 30.81 -23.14
N ARG A 23 43.55 31.94 -23.57
CA ARG A 23 44.22 32.90 -22.66
C ARG A 23 43.26 33.52 -21.63
N ASN A 24 41.98 33.65 -21.98
CA ASN A 24 40.98 34.42 -21.24
C ASN A 24 39.75 33.61 -20.84
N SER A 25 39.51 32.43 -21.43
CA SER A 25 38.36 31.58 -21.12
C SER A 25 38.67 30.07 -21.16
N LEU A 26 37.98 29.31 -20.31
CA LEU A 26 37.80 27.87 -20.43
C LEU A 26 36.39 27.64 -21.00
N SER A 27 36.30 27.29 -22.28
CA SER A 27 35.05 26.86 -22.90
C SER A 27 34.80 25.38 -22.58
N ILE A 28 33.60 25.07 -22.12
CA ILE A 28 33.16 23.74 -21.71
C ILE A 28 31.91 23.41 -22.53
N ASP A 29 31.94 22.31 -23.28
CA ASP A 29 30.80 21.73 -23.97
C ASP A 29 30.38 20.45 -23.23
N LEU A 30 29.09 20.35 -22.91
CA LEU A 30 28.45 19.22 -22.25
C LEU A 30 27.51 18.55 -23.24
N LYS A 31 27.61 17.24 -23.40
CA LYS A 31 26.62 16.43 -24.12
C LYS A 31 26.36 15.13 -23.38
N SER A 32 25.12 14.91 -22.98
CA SER A 32 24.64 13.63 -22.49
C SER A 32 23.54 13.10 -23.38
N ASP A 33 23.54 11.80 -23.58
CA ASP A 33 22.51 11.10 -24.35
C ASP A 33 22.22 9.77 -23.67
N TYR A 34 20.95 9.57 -23.29
CA TYR A 34 20.44 8.32 -22.77
C TYR A 34 19.62 7.62 -23.87
N GLY A 35 20.32 6.88 -24.73
CA GLY A 35 19.72 6.06 -25.79
C GLY A 35 18.87 6.83 -26.81
N GLY A 36 19.18 8.10 -27.07
CA GLY A 36 18.44 9.02 -27.95
C GLY A 36 17.11 9.51 -27.36
N ARG A 37 16.76 9.08 -26.15
CA ARG A 37 15.46 9.36 -25.52
C ARG A 37 15.50 10.55 -24.59
N LEU A 38 16.63 10.82 -23.96
CA LEU A 38 16.85 11.98 -23.11
C LEU A 38 18.21 12.58 -23.44
N VAL A 39 18.20 13.81 -23.92
CA VAL A 39 19.40 14.51 -24.41
C VAL A 39 19.60 15.77 -23.58
N LEU A 40 20.77 15.88 -22.97
CA LEU A 40 21.25 17.09 -22.30
C LEU A 40 22.38 17.67 -23.14
N THR A 41 22.29 18.95 -23.48
CA THR A 41 23.39 19.69 -24.10
C THR A 41 23.66 20.95 -23.29
N GLY A 42 24.90 21.40 -23.27
CA GLY A 42 25.26 22.65 -22.65
C GLY A 42 26.58 23.20 -23.14
N ARG A 43 26.74 24.50 -23.01
CA ARG A 43 27.99 25.20 -23.26
C ARG A 43 28.18 26.28 -22.21
N ALA A 44 29.36 26.35 -21.61
CA ALA A 44 29.74 27.40 -20.67
C ALA A 44 31.13 27.94 -20.99
N GLY A 45 31.29 29.25 -20.89
CA GLY A 45 32.59 29.92 -20.96
C GLY A 45 32.95 30.44 -19.57
N VAL A 46 33.86 29.74 -18.90
CA VAL A 46 34.38 30.12 -17.58
C VAL A 46 35.55 31.08 -17.79
N PRO A 47 35.47 32.33 -17.32
CA PRO A 47 36.56 33.27 -17.51
C PRO A 47 37.78 32.85 -16.68
N VAL A 48 38.97 32.98 -17.25
CA VAL A 48 40.24 32.64 -16.60
C VAL A 48 41.24 33.78 -16.73
N THR A 49 42.22 33.80 -15.83
CA THR A 49 43.39 34.66 -15.89
C THR A 49 44.62 33.78 -16.11
N ALA A 50 45.31 34.01 -17.23
CA ALA A 50 46.58 33.36 -17.53
C ALA A 50 47.74 34.37 -17.40
N GLU A 51 48.63 34.16 -16.45
CA GLU A 51 49.85 34.96 -16.26
C GLU A 51 51.09 34.10 -16.49
N ALA A 52 52.12 34.66 -17.12
CA ALA A 52 53.36 33.94 -17.39
C ALA A 52 54.01 33.45 -16.08
N GLY A 53 54.36 32.17 -16.04
CA GLY A 53 54.97 31.54 -14.86
C GLY A 53 53.98 31.22 -13.73
N LYS A 54 52.67 31.43 -13.92
CA LYS A 54 51.61 31.03 -12.97
C LYS A 54 50.68 30.00 -13.60
N LEU A 55 50.02 29.20 -12.75
CA LEU A 55 48.93 28.34 -13.19
C LEU A 55 47.73 29.21 -13.61
N VAL A 56 47.05 28.79 -14.68
CA VAL A 56 45.80 29.44 -15.11
C VAL A 56 44.76 29.27 -13.99
N ALA A 57 44.16 30.37 -13.58
CA ALA A 57 43.18 30.40 -12.50
C ALA A 57 41.85 30.98 -12.99
N PRO A 58 40.70 30.54 -12.45
CA PRO A 58 39.41 31.17 -12.77
C PRO A 58 39.40 32.66 -12.38
N ASN A 59 38.97 33.52 -13.29
CA ASN A 59 38.77 34.93 -13.00
C ASN A 59 37.40 35.12 -12.35
N ARG A 60 37.40 35.23 -11.03
CA ARG A 60 36.16 35.14 -10.24
C ARG A 60 35.17 36.30 -10.47
N THR A 61 35.70 37.44 -10.91
CA THR A 61 34.96 38.70 -11.11
C THR A 61 34.59 38.97 -12.56
N ALA A 62 35.16 38.24 -13.52
CA ALA A 62 34.84 38.41 -14.93
C ALA A 62 33.49 37.77 -15.28
N ALA A 63 32.91 38.24 -16.40
CA ALA A 63 31.61 37.78 -16.85
C ALA A 63 31.64 36.29 -17.24
N LEU A 64 30.84 35.49 -16.53
CA LEU A 64 30.53 34.10 -16.83
C LEU A 64 29.35 34.05 -17.79
N LYS A 65 29.38 33.12 -18.75
CA LYS A 65 28.25 32.85 -19.64
C LYS A 65 28.06 31.35 -19.83
N GLY A 66 26.83 30.89 -19.84
CA GLY A 66 26.52 29.51 -20.18
C GLY A 66 25.06 29.32 -20.57
N GLN A 67 24.81 28.22 -21.26
CA GLN A 67 23.47 27.82 -21.69
C GLN A 67 23.41 26.29 -21.67
N ALA A 68 22.26 25.74 -21.29
CA ALA A 68 22.00 24.32 -21.33
C ALA A 68 20.56 24.04 -21.76
N SER A 69 20.33 22.89 -22.38
CA SER A 69 19.00 22.39 -22.72
C SER A 69 18.89 20.91 -22.44
N LEU A 70 17.74 20.49 -21.91
CA LEU A 70 17.37 19.11 -21.67
C LEU A 70 16.05 18.83 -22.40
N THR A 71 16.08 17.88 -23.33
CA THR A 71 14.89 17.50 -24.10
C THR A 71 14.78 16.00 -24.17
N GLY A 72 13.57 15.46 -23.98
CA GLY A 72 13.34 14.03 -24.15
C GLY A 72 12.28 13.46 -23.22
N ASP A 73 12.32 12.15 -23.00
CA ASP A 73 11.41 11.38 -22.17
C ASP A 73 12.04 11.05 -20.82
N LEU A 74 11.44 11.54 -19.73
CA LEU A 74 11.89 11.28 -18.37
C LEU A 74 11.68 9.83 -17.91
N ALA A 75 10.90 9.02 -18.64
CA ALA A 75 10.70 7.61 -18.29
C ALA A 75 12.01 6.83 -18.15
N VAL A 76 13.06 7.28 -18.85
CA VAL A 76 14.39 6.67 -18.77
C VAL A 76 15.06 6.83 -17.41
N LEU A 77 14.64 7.79 -16.59
CA LEU A 77 15.18 8.03 -15.25
C LEU A 77 14.57 7.12 -14.19
N ARG A 78 13.52 6.33 -14.51
CA ARG A 78 12.94 5.37 -13.56
C ARG A 78 13.97 4.33 -13.10
N THR A 79 14.89 3.94 -13.99
CA THR A 79 15.99 3.00 -13.66
C THR A 79 17.05 3.63 -12.76
N ALA A 80 17.16 4.97 -12.72
CA ALA A 80 18.15 5.67 -11.91
C ALA A 80 17.73 5.86 -10.45
N ALA A 81 16.50 5.44 -10.07
CA ALA A 81 15.98 5.45 -8.70
C ALA A 81 16.22 6.77 -7.94
N LEU A 82 16.12 7.91 -8.63
CA LEU A 82 16.52 9.24 -8.13
C LEU A 82 15.80 9.64 -6.82
N ALA A 83 14.62 9.07 -6.58
CA ALA A 83 13.94 9.10 -5.30
C ALA A 83 13.19 7.78 -5.08
N TYR A 84 13.60 6.99 -4.09
CA TYR A 84 12.96 5.70 -3.79
C TYR A 84 11.44 5.83 -3.64
N GLY A 85 10.71 5.09 -4.48
CA GLY A 85 9.25 5.02 -4.47
C GLY A 85 8.54 6.17 -5.19
N HIS A 86 9.27 7.13 -5.77
CA HIS A 86 8.73 8.21 -6.61
C HIS A 86 9.18 8.03 -8.04
N ASP A 87 8.21 7.81 -8.94
CA ASP A 87 8.47 7.73 -10.36
C ASP A 87 7.85 8.91 -11.10
N ILE A 88 8.59 9.43 -12.07
CA ILE A 88 8.12 10.46 -13.00
C ILE A 88 8.45 10.05 -14.43
N SER A 89 7.52 10.30 -15.34
CA SER A 89 7.71 10.14 -16.78
C SER A 89 7.04 11.29 -17.53
N GLY A 90 7.26 11.34 -18.84
CA GLY A 90 6.70 12.37 -19.71
C GLY A 90 7.78 13.08 -20.52
N ARG A 91 7.34 13.88 -21.49
CA ARG A 91 8.25 14.66 -22.33
C ARG A 91 8.65 15.94 -21.62
N ILE A 92 9.94 16.08 -21.31
CA ILE A 92 10.54 17.30 -20.78
C ILE A 92 11.13 18.13 -21.92
N ASP A 93 10.92 19.43 -21.86
CA ASP A 93 11.69 20.44 -22.58
C ASP A 93 12.11 21.50 -21.57
N ALA A 94 13.41 21.61 -21.31
CA ALA A 94 13.97 22.55 -20.37
C ALA A 94 15.17 23.27 -20.96
N SER A 95 15.34 24.53 -20.58
CA SER A 95 16.46 25.38 -20.93
C SER A 95 16.95 26.14 -19.71
N ALA A 96 18.25 26.38 -19.62
CA ALA A 96 18.85 27.18 -18.59
C ALA A 96 19.91 28.11 -19.19
N SER A 97 20.07 29.28 -18.59
CA SER A 97 21.15 30.21 -18.90
C SER A 97 21.88 30.60 -17.62
N LEU A 98 23.18 30.82 -17.75
CA LEU A 98 24.10 31.21 -16.70
C LEU A 98 24.78 32.50 -17.11
N ALA A 99 24.77 33.49 -16.23
CA ALA A 99 25.36 34.80 -16.40
C ALA A 99 26.00 35.27 -15.08
N GLY A 100 26.43 36.53 -15.02
CA GLY A 100 27.03 37.12 -13.82
C GLY A 100 28.53 36.82 -13.71
N THR A 101 29.00 36.51 -12.50
CA THR A 101 30.42 36.19 -12.24
C THR A 101 30.51 34.87 -11.48
N LEU A 102 31.71 34.33 -11.25
CA LEU A 102 31.85 33.12 -10.43
C LEU A 102 31.59 33.38 -8.94
N ASP A 103 31.72 34.63 -8.48
CA ASP A 103 31.39 35.03 -7.10
C ASP A 103 29.89 35.32 -6.91
N ALA A 104 29.21 35.76 -7.97
CA ALA A 104 27.78 36.04 -7.97
C ALA A 104 27.15 35.54 -9.28
N PRO A 105 26.97 34.21 -9.43
CA PRO A 105 26.37 33.65 -10.62
C PRO A 105 24.87 33.93 -10.65
N ALA A 106 24.37 34.33 -11.82
CA ALA A 106 22.95 34.53 -12.08
C ALA A 106 22.46 33.40 -12.99
N TYR A 107 21.42 32.69 -12.56
CA TYR A 107 20.84 31.56 -13.31
C TYR A 107 19.41 31.91 -13.70
N GLN A 108 19.00 31.54 -14.90
CA GLN A 108 17.60 31.52 -15.29
C GLN A 108 17.28 30.18 -15.91
N ALA A 109 16.11 29.62 -15.66
CA ALA A 109 15.72 28.34 -16.20
C ALA A 109 14.23 28.31 -16.52
N LYS A 110 13.87 27.59 -17.58
CA LYS A 110 12.48 27.26 -17.90
C LYS A 110 12.39 25.76 -18.14
N ALA A 111 11.33 25.14 -17.67
CA ALA A 111 11.07 23.74 -17.92
C ALA A 111 9.57 23.51 -18.16
N SER A 112 9.26 22.67 -19.13
CA SER A 112 7.90 22.22 -19.41
C SER A 112 7.89 20.70 -19.47
N LEU A 113 6.96 20.09 -18.74
CA LEU A 113 6.67 18.66 -18.77
C LEU A 113 5.30 18.46 -19.40
N ARG A 114 5.19 17.55 -20.35
CA ARG A 114 3.93 17.21 -21.03
C ARG A 114 3.73 15.69 -21.07
N ASP A 115 2.47 15.28 -21.10
CA ASP A 115 2.03 13.88 -21.14
C ASP A 115 2.69 13.02 -20.04
N GLY A 116 2.89 13.63 -18.87
CA GLY A 116 3.61 12.99 -17.79
C GLY A 116 2.76 12.03 -16.97
N THR A 117 3.45 11.17 -16.24
CA THR A 117 2.86 10.35 -15.18
C THR A 117 3.70 10.53 -13.93
N TYR A 118 3.05 10.64 -12.78
CA TYR A 118 3.72 10.62 -11.48
C TYR A 118 3.12 9.49 -10.65
N GLU A 119 3.98 8.74 -9.97
CA GLU A 119 3.59 7.61 -9.14
C GLU A 119 4.33 7.64 -7.81
N LEU A 120 3.59 7.41 -6.72
CA LEU A 120 4.14 7.19 -5.40
C LEU A 120 3.76 5.78 -4.95
N GLY A 121 4.66 4.83 -5.18
CA GLY A 121 4.42 3.39 -5.01
C GLY A 121 4.08 2.97 -3.57
N SER A 122 4.53 3.73 -2.56
CA SER A 122 4.18 3.43 -1.16
C SER A 122 2.68 3.58 -0.88
N MET A 123 1.99 4.45 -1.61
CA MET A 123 0.55 4.74 -1.44
C MET A 123 -0.30 4.23 -2.61
N GLY A 124 0.33 3.74 -3.68
CA GLY A 124 -0.34 3.51 -4.96
C GLY A 124 -0.99 4.77 -5.53
N PHE A 125 -0.48 5.94 -5.14
CA PHE A 125 -0.95 7.23 -5.62
C PHE A 125 -0.39 7.48 -7.01
N GLN A 126 -1.26 7.85 -7.95
CA GLN A 126 -0.88 8.06 -9.33
C GLN A 126 -1.59 9.28 -9.92
N LEU A 127 -0.82 10.07 -10.67
CA LEU A 127 -1.30 11.14 -11.53
C LEU A 127 -0.95 10.80 -12.98
N SER A 128 -1.87 11.02 -13.90
CA SER A 128 -1.70 10.84 -15.34
C SER A 128 -2.00 12.14 -16.09
N GLY A 129 -1.46 12.27 -17.31
CA GLY A 129 -1.60 13.47 -18.12
C GLY A 129 -1.01 14.70 -17.44
N VAL A 130 0.09 14.52 -16.70
CA VAL A 130 0.76 15.60 -15.99
C VAL A 130 1.31 16.60 -17.01
N SER A 131 0.84 17.83 -16.92
CA SER A 131 1.40 18.98 -17.61
C SER A 131 1.88 19.97 -16.56
N ALA A 132 3.17 20.30 -16.56
CA ALA A 132 3.75 21.25 -15.63
C ALA A 132 4.66 22.25 -16.36
N ASP A 133 4.67 23.50 -15.89
CA ASP A 133 5.56 24.55 -16.36
C ASP A 133 6.25 25.17 -15.15
N ALA A 134 7.56 25.37 -15.27
CA ALA A 134 8.40 25.96 -14.26
C ALA A 134 9.25 27.07 -14.88
N ASP A 135 9.31 28.23 -14.24
CA ASP A 135 10.09 29.38 -14.68
C ASP A 135 10.86 29.94 -13.48
N TYR A 136 12.19 29.89 -13.57
CA TYR A 136 13.12 30.44 -12.59
C TYR A 136 13.82 31.67 -13.17
N ASP A 137 13.64 32.82 -12.54
CA ASP A 137 14.20 34.09 -13.01
C ASP A 137 15.52 34.49 -12.33
N GLY A 138 16.03 33.66 -11.42
CA GLY A 138 17.24 33.90 -10.63
C GLY A 138 16.97 34.15 -9.15
N ASP A 139 15.77 34.56 -8.79
CA ASP A 139 15.33 34.71 -7.40
C ASP A 139 14.10 33.86 -7.12
N VAL A 140 13.25 33.71 -8.12
CA VAL A 140 11.90 33.18 -8.01
C VAL A 140 11.69 32.01 -8.95
N LEU A 141 11.24 30.88 -8.42
CA LEU A 141 10.71 29.77 -9.17
C LEU A 141 9.18 29.82 -9.14
N ASN A 142 8.56 30.12 -10.27
CA ASN A 142 7.12 29.98 -10.47
C ASN A 142 6.82 28.58 -11.03
N VAL A 143 5.82 27.90 -10.48
CA VAL A 143 5.43 26.55 -10.91
C VAL A 143 3.93 26.50 -11.12
N THR A 144 3.52 25.95 -12.26
CA THR A 144 2.13 25.62 -12.53
C THR A 144 2.04 24.17 -12.99
N GLY A 145 0.97 23.49 -12.62
CA GLY A 145 0.78 22.08 -12.93
C GLY A 145 -0.68 21.69 -13.00
N LYS A 146 -0.99 20.75 -13.89
CA LYS A 146 -2.30 20.09 -13.98
C LYS A 146 -2.10 18.62 -14.23
N ALA A 147 -2.98 17.81 -13.65
CA ALA A 147 -3.00 16.38 -13.89
C ALA A 147 -4.41 15.82 -13.65
N SER A 148 -4.59 14.55 -14.00
CA SER A 148 -5.78 13.77 -13.66
C SER A 148 -5.39 12.54 -12.86
N ALA A 149 -6.34 11.94 -12.14
CA ALA A 149 -6.14 10.64 -11.51
C ALA A 149 -6.74 9.49 -12.33
N PRO A 150 -6.24 8.26 -12.17
CA PRO A 150 -6.89 7.06 -12.68
C PRO A 150 -8.36 6.97 -12.20
N GLY A 151 -9.26 6.63 -13.12
CA GLY A 151 -10.70 6.57 -12.81
C GLY A 151 -11.37 7.93 -12.61
N GLY A 152 -10.73 9.01 -13.06
CA GLY A 152 -11.25 10.38 -12.98
C GLY A 152 -10.74 11.14 -11.76
N GLY A 153 -11.04 12.43 -11.74
CA GLY A 153 -10.53 13.39 -10.76
C GLY A 153 -9.46 14.31 -11.36
N SER A 154 -9.35 15.51 -10.83
CA SER A 154 -8.44 16.56 -11.29
C SER A 154 -7.49 17.00 -10.19
N PHE A 155 -6.32 17.45 -10.60
CA PHE A 155 -5.28 18.03 -9.75
C PHE A 155 -4.74 19.29 -10.44
N SER A 156 -4.55 20.35 -9.68
CA SER A 156 -3.80 21.53 -10.10
C SER A 156 -2.82 21.96 -9.01
N LEU A 157 -1.69 22.48 -9.46
CA LEU A 157 -0.65 23.07 -8.64
C LEU A 157 -0.37 24.46 -9.18
N ASP A 158 -0.29 25.45 -8.32
CA ASP A 158 0.14 26.80 -8.64
C ASP A 158 0.99 27.33 -7.50
N GLY A 159 2.02 28.11 -7.81
CA GLY A 159 2.68 28.90 -6.80
C GLY A 159 4.12 29.25 -7.11
N ARG A 160 4.80 29.71 -6.05
CA ARG A 160 6.06 30.43 -6.12
C ARG A 160 6.99 30.02 -4.99
N LEU A 161 8.27 29.88 -5.31
CA LEU A 161 9.36 29.71 -4.34
C LEU A 161 10.39 30.81 -4.56
N ALA A 162 10.72 31.58 -3.53
CA ALA A 162 11.71 32.66 -3.58
C ALA A 162 12.53 32.66 -2.28
N GLY A 163 13.79 32.22 -2.34
CA GLY A 163 14.64 32.09 -1.16
C GLY A 163 14.00 31.25 -0.03
N GLU A 164 13.73 31.90 1.11
CA GLU A 164 13.07 31.31 2.28
C GLU A 164 11.54 31.45 2.27
N ARG A 165 10.94 31.89 1.15
CA ARG A 165 9.50 32.03 1.00
C ARG A 165 8.97 31.06 -0.05
N THR A 166 8.15 30.13 0.39
CA THR A 166 7.47 29.10 -0.38
C THR A 166 5.99 29.36 -0.21
N ASP A 167 5.27 29.38 -1.32
CA ASP A 167 3.82 29.45 -1.36
C ASP A 167 3.37 28.60 -2.55
N LEU A 168 3.08 27.33 -2.28
CA LEU A 168 2.58 26.38 -3.27
C LEU A 168 1.20 25.90 -2.88
N GLU A 169 0.25 26.10 -3.76
CA GLU A 169 -1.15 25.73 -3.60
C GLU A 169 -1.46 24.54 -4.52
N ALA A 170 -2.01 23.49 -3.94
CA ALA A 170 -2.48 22.31 -4.64
C ALA A 170 -3.98 22.13 -4.40
N ASP A 171 -4.76 22.21 -5.47
CA ASP A 171 -6.20 21.91 -5.47
C ASP A 171 -6.45 20.59 -6.17
N PHE A 172 -7.37 19.80 -5.62
CA PHE A 172 -7.73 18.54 -6.25
C PHE A 172 -9.19 18.19 -6.00
N GLN A 173 -9.81 17.55 -7.00
CA GLN A 173 -11.19 17.11 -6.95
C GLN A 173 -11.30 15.63 -7.25
N ASN A 174 -11.94 14.90 -6.34
CA ASN A 174 -12.19 13.46 -6.45
C ASN A 174 -10.94 12.62 -6.83
N LEU A 175 -9.79 13.01 -6.30
CA LEU A 175 -8.49 12.41 -6.58
C LEU A 175 -8.35 11.07 -5.84
N LEU A 176 -7.78 10.05 -6.49
CA LEU A 176 -7.45 8.77 -5.86
C LEU A 176 -6.18 8.94 -5.01
N LEU A 177 -6.38 9.25 -3.72
CA LEU A 177 -5.32 9.58 -2.76
C LEU A 177 -4.53 8.35 -2.30
N TYR A 178 -5.19 7.19 -2.25
CA TYR A 178 -4.60 5.93 -1.81
C TYR A 178 -5.22 4.78 -2.60
N ASN A 179 -4.40 3.81 -3.01
CA ASN A 179 -4.84 2.61 -3.72
C ASN A 179 -3.83 1.47 -3.55
N ARG A 180 -4.01 0.61 -2.54
CA ARG A 180 -3.06 -0.46 -2.24
C ARG A 180 -3.78 -1.69 -1.71
N ASP A 181 -3.37 -2.87 -2.17
CA ASP A 181 -3.84 -4.17 -1.67
C ASP A 181 -5.39 -4.31 -1.69
N GLY A 182 -6.09 -3.56 -2.56
CA GLY A 182 -7.56 -3.51 -2.63
C GLY A 182 -8.22 -2.39 -1.80
N ASP A 183 -7.47 -1.78 -0.88
CA ASP A 183 -7.89 -0.60 -0.14
C ASP A 183 -7.76 0.65 -1.01
N ASN A 184 -8.73 1.56 -0.93
CA ASN A 184 -8.68 2.81 -1.69
C ASN A 184 -9.32 3.99 -0.94
N ALA A 185 -8.85 5.20 -1.24
CA ALA A 185 -9.45 6.44 -0.76
C ALA A 185 -9.45 7.51 -1.86
N ARG A 186 -10.61 8.14 -2.04
CA ARG A 186 -10.80 9.31 -2.90
C ARG A 186 -11.14 10.54 -2.07
N GLY A 187 -10.63 11.69 -2.48
CA GLY A 187 -10.88 12.94 -1.78
C GLY A 187 -10.79 14.18 -2.66
N THR A 188 -11.32 15.27 -2.14
CA THR A 188 -11.27 16.62 -2.69
C THR A 188 -10.66 17.52 -1.64
N GLY A 189 -9.82 18.45 -2.03
CA GLY A 189 -9.18 19.30 -1.04
C GLY A 189 -8.30 20.37 -1.66
N LYS A 190 -7.82 21.22 -0.76
CA LYS A 190 -6.89 22.29 -1.04
C LYS A 190 -5.79 22.23 0.00
N LEU A 191 -4.55 22.14 -0.47
CA LEU A 191 -3.36 22.08 0.37
C LEU A 191 -2.42 23.22 0.01
N VAL A 192 -1.83 23.85 1.01
CA VAL A 192 -0.86 24.93 0.87
C VAL A 192 0.42 24.51 1.57
N LEU A 193 1.52 24.51 0.82
CA LEU A 193 2.86 24.39 1.35
C LEU A 193 3.44 25.80 1.52
N ALA A 194 3.59 26.22 2.76
CA ALA A 194 4.14 27.51 3.11
C ALA A 194 5.34 27.39 4.04
N ASP A 195 6.22 28.38 4.03
CA ASP A 195 7.30 28.46 5.02
C ASP A 195 6.79 28.92 6.39
N SER A 196 7.47 28.41 7.42
CA SER A 196 7.38 28.77 8.83
C SER A 196 8.78 29.04 9.35
N ALA A 197 8.91 29.69 10.50
CA ALA A 197 10.17 30.29 10.99
C ALA A 197 11.43 29.40 10.93
N ASN A 198 11.30 28.06 10.96
CA ASN A 198 12.41 27.11 10.82
C ASN A 198 12.07 25.86 9.96
N ALA A 199 10.94 25.84 9.27
CA ALA A 199 10.41 24.64 8.62
C ALA A 199 9.39 24.97 7.52
N ARG A 200 9.09 24.01 6.65
CA ARG A 200 7.93 24.09 5.75
C ARG A 200 6.73 23.44 6.41
N ASN A 201 5.55 24.01 6.24
CA ASN A 201 4.29 23.46 6.71
C ASN A 201 3.36 23.19 5.53
N LEU A 202 2.83 21.96 5.46
CA LEU A 202 1.74 21.58 4.57
C LEU A 202 0.44 21.66 5.35
N SER A 203 -0.44 22.58 4.95
CA SER A 203 -1.70 22.86 5.64
C SER A 203 -2.89 22.86 4.70
N GLY A 204 -4.10 22.64 5.21
CA GLY A 204 -5.32 22.79 4.42
C GLY A 204 -6.42 21.79 4.78
N ASP A 205 -7.39 21.65 3.90
CA ASP A 205 -8.60 20.87 4.12
C ASP A 205 -8.72 19.76 3.07
N VAL A 206 -9.01 18.55 3.54
CA VAL A 206 -9.24 17.37 2.71
C VAL A 206 -10.57 16.73 3.09
N THR A 207 -11.50 16.69 2.16
CA THR A 207 -12.75 15.94 2.27
C THR A 207 -12.63 14.60 1.57
N ILE A 208 -12.71 13.51 2.33
CA ILE A 208 -12.77 12.16 1.79
C ILE A 208 -14.17 11.92 1.23
N THR A 209 -14.27 11.71 -0.08
CA THR A 209 -15.54 11.50 -0.79
C THR A 209 -15.97 10.04 -0.77
N GLN A 210 -15.00 9.13 -0.72
CA GLN A 210 -15.19 7.70 -0.56
C GLN A 210 -13.89 7.07 -0.08
N ALA A 211 -13.97 6.13 0.86
CA ALA A 211 -12.88 5.23 1.19
C ALA A 211 -13.40 3.82 1.41
N ARG A 212 -12.57 2.82 1.10
CA ARG A 212 -12.82 1.41 1.33
C ARG A 212 -11.56 0.80 1.89
N TYR A 213 -11.67 0.18 3.05
CA TYR A 213 -10.56 -0.48 3.74
C TYR A 213 -10.97 -1.90 4.14
N SER A 214 -10.09 -2.86 3.92
CA SER A 214 -10.25 -4.22 4.41
C SER A 214 -9.36 -4.48 5.62
N LEU A 215 -9.95 -5.03 6.69
CA LEU A 215 -9.20 -5.46 7.89
C LEU A 215 -8.23 -6.62 7.61
N GLU A 216 -8.44 -7.34 6.50
CA GLU A 216 -7.55 -8.42 6.05
C GLU A 216 -6.21 -7.88 5.55
N ASN A 217 -6.19 -6.63 5.06
CA ASN A 217 -5.00 -5.98 4.53
C ASN A 217 -4.11 -5.35 5.60
N LEU A 218 -4.57 -5.27 6.85
CA LEU A 218 -3.82 -4.67 7.94
C LEU A 218 -2.50 -5.43 8.20
N PRO A 219 -1.38 -4.73 8.50
CA PRO A 219 -0.06 -5.36 8.64
C PRO A 219 0.00 -6.46 9.72
N SER A 220 -0.84 -6.39 10.74
CA SER A 220 -0.97 -7.41 11.80
C SER A 220 -1.67 -8.70 11.33
N SER A 221 -2.22 -8.72 10.12
CA SER A 221 -2.93 -9.87 9.52
C SER A 221 -2.00 -10.75 8.66
N ARG A 222 -0.74 -10.33 8.44
CA ARG A 222 0.24 -11.16 7.71
C ARG A 222 1.04 -11.97 8.73
N PRO A 223 1.18 -13.31 8.57
CA PRO A 223 2.18 -14.04 9.32
C PRO A 223 3.54 -13.37 9.09
N HIS A 224 4.31 -13.23 10.18
CA HIS A 224 5.66 -12.68 10.14
C HIS A 224 6.39 -13.20 8.90
N ALA A 225 6.86 -12.28 8.04
CA ALA A 225 7.74 -12.65 6.96
C ALA A 225 8.90 -13.45 7.57
N LEU A 226 9.22 -14.60 6.98
CA LEU A 226 10.40 -15.39 7.31
C LEU A 226 11.57 -14.45 7.54
N ASP A 227 12.19 -14.57 8.71
CA ASP A 227 13.46 -13.92 9.02
C ASP A 227 14.52 -14.54 8.11
N VAL A 228 14.62 -14.02 6.89
CA VAL A 228 15.74 -14.33 6.00
C VAL A 228 16.92 -13.59 6.60
N ARG A 229 17.66 -14.30 7.48
CA ARG A 229 19.02 -13.92 7.87
C ARG A 229 19.88 -13.88 6.62
N TRP A 230 19.90 -12.74 5.96
CA TRP A 230 21.05 -12.34 5.17
C TRP A 230 22.15 -11.99 6.17
N THR A 231 23.15 -12.86 6.23
CA THR A 231 24.42 -12.59 6.88
C THR A 231 25.07 -11.40 6.14
N ASP A 232 25.44 -10.38 6.91
CA ASP A 232 26.28 -9.22 6.56
C ASP A 232 25.64 -8.07 5.78
N ASP A 233 24.70 -7.37 6.42
CA ASP A 233 24.80 -5.96 6.84
C ASP A 233 23.44 -5.55 7.44
N PRO A 234 23.36 -4.79 8.56
CA PRO A 234 22.10 -4.15 8.89
C PRO A 234 21.72 -3.28 7.69
N PRO A 235 20.52 -3.41 7.08
CA PRO A 235 20.11 -2.44 6.08
C PRO A 235 20.19 -1.09 6.76
N ALA A 236 21.11 -0.24 6.29
CA ALA A 236 21.15 1.15 6.71
C ALA A 236 19.71 1.66 6.53
N GLU A 237 19.04 2.06 7.61
CA GLU A 237 17.71 2.64 7.48
C GLU A 237 17.85 3.73 6.40
N PRO A 238 17.18 3.60 5.25
CA PRO A 238 17.39 4.51 4.14
C PRO A 238 17.15 5.90 4.69
N GLY A 239 18.22 6.70 4.76
CA GLY A 239 18.27 7.88 5.61
C GLY A 239 17.01 8.70 5.41
N THR A 240 16.11 8.69 6.40
CA THR A 240 14.76 9.23 6.19
C THR A 240 14.88 10.66 5.65
N SER A 241 14.28 10.91 4.48
CA SER A 241 14.41 12.19 3.77
C SER A 241 14.27 13.36 4.74
N ARG A 242 15.18 14.34 4.69
CA ARG A 242 15.15 15.52 5.60
C ARG A 242 13.77 16.17 5.60
N LEU A 243 13.14 16.28 4.42
CA LEU A 243 11.78 16.78 4.25
C LEU A 243 10.76 15.96 5.04
N ARG A 244 10.85 14.63 5.10
CA ARG A 244 9.93 13.78 5.90
C ARG A 244 10.02 14.06 7.40
N ARG A 245 11.17 14.56 7.89
CA ARG A 245 11.38 14.89 9.31
C ARG A 245 11.11 16.36 9.62
N THR A 246 11.21 17.27 8.64
CA THR A 246 11.09 18.72 8.86
C THR A 246 9.82 19.33 8.30
N LEU A 247 9.06 18.62 7.46
CA LEU A 247 7.77 19.07 6.95
C LEU A 247 6.72 18.95 8.05
N GLY A 248 6.23 20.08 8.55
CA GLY A 248 5.09 20.14 9.46
C GLY A 248 3.80 19.83 8.70
N LEU A 249 2.89 19.08 9.33
CA LEU A 249 1.56 18.80 8.81
C LEU A 249 0.52 19.58 9.65
N ASP A 250 -0.46 20.17 8.99
CA ASP A 250 -1.64 20.78 9.61
C ASP A 250 -2.86 20.63 8.69
N ILE A 251 -3.35 19.39 8.57
CA ILE A 251 -4.38 19.03 7.58
C ILE A 251 -5.67 18.65 8.31
N ALA A 252 -6.75 19.37 8.05
CA ALA A 252 -8.09 18.99 8.47
C ALA A 252 -8.64 17.95 7.50
N ILE A 253 -9.14 16.83 8.02
CA ILE A 253 -9.65 15.71 7.24
C ILE A 253 -11.10 15.47 7.66
N LYS A 254 -12.02 15.57 6.72
CA LYS A 254 -13.45 15.35 6.94
C LYS A 254 -13.99 14.27 6.02
N ALA A 255 -14.92 13.47 6.52
CA ALA A 255 -15.68 12.53 5.73
C ALA A 255 -17.09 12.45 6.30
N ASP A 256 -18.10 12.94 5.57
CA ASP A 256 -19.47 12.94 6.09
C ASP A 256 -20.12 11.54 6.07
N ARG A 257 -19.63 10.65 5.20
CA ARG A 257 -20.11 9.28 4.94
C ARG A 257 -19.18 8.54 3.99
N ARG A 258 -19.56 7.32 3.56
CA ARG A 258 -18.87 6.52 2.53
C ARG A 258 -17.41 6.16 2.85
N VAL A 259 -17.07 6.10 4.13
CA VAL A 259 -15.86 5.44 4.61
C VAL A 259 -16.26 4.04 5.03
N TYR A 260 -15.99 3.06 4.17
CA TYR A 260 -16.36 1.67 4.38
C TYR A 260 -15.19 0.89 4.97
N VAL A 261 -15.45 0.11 6.01
CA VAL A 261 -14.49 -0.82 6.60
C VAL A 261 -15.11 -2.21 6.62
N THR A 262 -14.46 -3.14 5.95
CA THR A 262 -14.94 -4.52 5.76
C THR A 262 -13.92 -5.56 6.22
N GLY A 263 -14.36 -6.80 6.44
CA GLY A 263 -13.50 -7.96 6.69
C GLY A 263 -13.59 -8.44 8.14
N ARG A 264 -13.16 -9.69 8.37
CA ARG A 264 -13.32 -10.37 9.67
C ARG A 264 -14.77 -10.36 10.19
N GLY A 265 -15.73 -10.50 9.26
CA GLY A 265 -17.17 -10.44 9.54
C GLY A 265 -17.75 -9.03 9.68
N LEU A 266 -16.94 -7.98 9.77
CA LEU A 266 -17.42 -6.60 9.85
C LEU A 266 -17.78 -6.07 8.46
N ASP A 267 -18.92 -5.40 8.35
CA ASP A 267 -19.25 -4.45 7.28
C ASP A 267 -19.78 -3.17 7.92
N SER A 268 -19.13 -2.03 7.68
CA SER A 268 -19.43 -0.81 8.39
C SER A 268 -19.17 0.45 7.57
N GLU A 269 -19.99 1.48 7.80
CA GLU A 269 -19.87 2.80 7.20
C GLU A 269 -19.65 3.85 8.29
N TRP A 270 -18.68 4.73 8.06
CA TRP A 270 -18.20 5.70 9.03
C TRP A 270 -18.23 7.13 8.49
N LYS A 271 -18.32 8.08 9.41
CA LYS A 271 -17.97 9.50 9.22
C LYS A 271 -16.73 9.84 10.03
N ALA A 272 -15.95 10.82 9.60
CA ALA A 272 -14.71 11.24 10.24
C ALA A 272 -14.60 12.76 10.33
N ASP A 273 -14.12 13.25 11.48
CA ASP A 273 -13.66 14.62 11.68
C ASP A 273 -12.31 14.56 12.41
N LEU A 274 -11.24 14.76 11.65
CA LEU A 274 -9.88 14.45 12.05
C LEU A 274 -8.95 15.60 11.69
N LYS A 275 -7.84 15.70 12.42
CA LYS A 275 -6.76 16.64 12.18
C LYS A 275 -5.43 15.90 12.17
N LEU A 276 -4.74 15.95 11.05
CA LEU A 276 -3.41 15.36 10.85
C LEU A 276 -2.34 16.43 11.12
N THR A 277 -1.49 16.14 12.11
CA THR A 277 -0.38 16.99 12.56
C THR A 277 0.94 16.21 12.66
N GLY A 278 2.01 16.87 13.10
CA GLY A 278 3.32 16.26 13.24
C GLY A 278 4.10 16.33 11.94
N THR A 279 4.75 15.24 11.54
CA THR A 279 5.56 15.17 10.31
C THR A 279 5.24 13.89 9.54
N PRO A 280 5.58 13.78 8.24
CA PRO A 280 5.43 12.52 7.51
C PRO A 280 6.15 11.33 8.15
N ALA A 281 7.25 11.55 8.88
CA ALA A 281 7.96 10.51 9.62
C ALA A 281 7.30 10.15 10.97
N ALA A 282 6.54 11.08 11.56
CA ALA A 282 5.86 10.89 12.84
C ALA A 282 4.45 11.55 12.80
N PRO A 283 3.50 10.97 12.05
CA PRO A 283 2.17 11.53 11.90
C PRO A 283 1.37 11.40 13.20
N ARG A 284 0.60 12.44 13.52
CA ARG A 284 -0.29 12.48 14.67
C ARG A 284 -1.69 12.81 14.19
N LEU A 285 -2.66 11.98 14.55
CA LEU A 285 -4.06 12.16 14.21
C LEU A 285 -4.84 12.52 15.46
N ASN A 286 -5.69 13.54 15.36
CA ASN A 286 -6.52 14.04 16.46
C ASN A 286 -7.97 14.16 16.00
N GLY A 287 -8.93 13.76 16.81
CA GLY A 287 -10.36 13.87 16.48
C GLY A 287 -11.08 12.53 16.61
N THR A 288 -12.21 12.39 15.92
CA THR A 288 -13.08 11.23 16.07
C THR A 288 -13.63 10.72 14.74
N THR A 289 -13.73 9.41 14.63
CA THR A 289 -14.51 8.73 13.60
C THR A 289 -15.74 8.12 14.28
N THR A 290 -16.92 8.33 13.72
CA THR A 290 -18.18 7.84 14.27
C THR A 290 -18.84 6.87 13.30
N LEU A 291 -19.37 5.78 13.81
CA LEU A 291 -20.12 4.81 13.05
C LEU A 291 -21.45 5.43 12.58
N ILE A 292 -21.77 5.28 11.30
CA ILE A 292 -23.09 5.62 10.74
C ILE A 292 -24.00 4.40 10.82
N ARG A 293 -23.47 3.26 10.40
CA ARG A 293 -24.11 1.94 10.44
C ARG A 293 -23.04 0.87 10.33
N GLY A 294 -23.31 -0.30 10.86
CA GLY A 294 -22.50 -1.46 10.58
C GLY A 294 -23.11 -2.72 11.17
N ASP A 295 -22.67 -3.84 10.63
CA ASP A 295 -22.98 -5.15 11.14
C ASP A 295 -21.72 -6.00 11.25
N LEU A 296 -21.77 -6.96 12.18
CA LEU A 296 -20.73 -7.95 12.41
C LEU A 296 -21.36 -9.33 12.29
N ASP A 297 -20.98 -10.08 11.27
CA ASP A 297 -21.31 -11.49 11.16
C ASP A 297 -20.36 -12.34 12.01
N LEU A 298 -20.91 -12.96 13.05
CA LEU A 298 -20.21 -13.94 13.88
C LEU A 298 -20.76 -15.34 13.61
N ALA A 299 -20.06 -16.11 12.78
CA ALA A 299 -20.39 -17.48 12.40
C ALA A 299 -21.84 -17.64 11.88
N GLY A 300 -22.23 -16.80 10.92
CA GLY A 300 -23.55 -16.82 10.28
C GLY A 300 -24.64 -16.14 11.09
N ARG A 301 -24.26 -15.29 12.04
CA ARG A 301 -25.16 -14.65 12.98
C ARG A 301 -24.85 -13.15 13.05
N PRO A 302 -25.64 -12.29 12.39
CA PRO A 302 -25.37 -10.85 12.33
C PRO A 302 -25.66 -10.13 13.65
N PHE A 303 -24.75 -9.25 14.04
CA PHE A 303 -24.88 -8.24 15.07
C PHE A 303 -25.00 -6.89 14.42
N VAL A 304 -25.95 -6.06 14.83
CA VAL A 304 -26.07 -4.69 14.31
C VAL A 304 -25.45 -3.76 15.35
N PHE A 305 -24.52 -2.91 14.91
CA PHE A 305 -23.94 -1.87 15.75
C PHE A 305 -24.83 -0.64 15.73
N ASP A 306 -25.29 -0.23 16.91
CA ASP A 306 -26.14 0.95 17.08
C ASP A 306 -25.31 2.23 17.27
N THR A 307 -24.14 2.11 17.93
CA THR A 307 -23.22 3.23 18.17
C THR A 307 -21.76 2.78 18.11
N GLY A 308 -20.90 3.68 17.67
CA GLY A 308 -19.47 3.40 17.55
C GLY A 308 -18.64 4.66 17.40
N THR A 309 -17.54 4.76 18.14
CA THR A 309 -16.59 5.86 18.03
C THR A 309 -15.16 5.33 18.07
N ILE A 310 -14.31 5.88 17.23
CA ILE A 310 -12.85 5.73 17.30
C ILE A 310 -12.28 7.11 17.60
N THR A 311 -11.55 7.22 18.71
CA THR A 311 -10.92 8.47 19.14
C THR A 311 -9.44 8.44 18.84
N PHE A 312 -8.94 9.52 18.24
CA PHE A 312 -7.52 9.72 17.94
C PHE A 312 -6.99 10.87 18.79
N ASP A 313 -5.89 10.64 19.51
CA ASP A 313 -5.29 11.60 20.44
C ASP A 313 -3.76 11.77 20.24
N GLY A 314 -3.24 11.45 19.05
CA GLY A 314 -1.84 11.59 18.72
C GLY A 314 -1.36 10.48 17.78
N PRO A 315 -0.35 9.67 18.16
CA PRO A 315 0.11 8.56 17.34
C PRO A 315 -1.04 7.64 16.93
N VAL A 316 -1.12 7.31 15.63
CA VAL A 316 -2.24 6.54 15.06
C VAL A 316 -2.45 5.19 15.75
N ASN A 317 -1.37 4.55 16.22
CA ASN A 317 -1.40 3.28 16.91
C ASN A 317 -1.98 3.32 18.35
N ARG A 318 -2.24 4.52 18.89
CA ARG A 318 -2.84 4.72 20.23
C ARG A 318 -4.32 5.04 20.19
N ALA A 319 -4.92 5.10 19.00
CA ALA A 319 -6.35 5.32 18.84
C ALA A 319 -7.16 4.36 19.73
N GLN A 320 -8.28 4.84 20.24
CA GLN A 320 -9.17 4.08 21.12
C GLN A 320 -10.48 3.78 20.40
N ILE A 321 -10.79 2.51 20.27
CA ILE A 321 -12.04 1.99 19.73
C ILE A 321 -13.04 1.89 20.89
N ASN A 322 -14.27 2.29 20.65
CA ASN A 322 -15.41 2.02 21.52
C ASN A 322 -16.64 1.78 20.64
N LEU A 323 -17.01 0.51 20.50
CA LEU A 323 -18.15 0.05 19.70
C LEU A 323 -19.08 -0.76 20.58
N SER A 324 -20.39 -0.59 20.37
CA SER A 324 -21.39 -1.41 21.05
C SER A 324 -22.43 -1.90 20.04
N ALA A 325 -22.69 -3.20 20.08
CA ALA A 325 -23.75 -3.86 19.32
C ALA A 325 -24.67 -4.61 20.26
N ASP A 326 -25.97 -4.53 19.98
CA ASP A 326 -26.99 -5.25 20.73
C ASP A 326 -27.66 -6.30 19.82
N ARG A 327 -28.04 -7.43 20.41
CA ARG A 327 -28.82 -8.46 19.72
C ARG A 327 -29.78 -9.15 20.66
N THR A 328 -30.99 -9.42 20.17
CA THR A 328 -31.96 -10.23 20.90
C THR A 328 -32.24 -11.53 20.15
N VAL A 329 -32.08 -12.67 20.81
CA VAL A 329 -32.35 -14.02 20.26
C VAL A 329 -33.27 -14.74 21.24
N ASN A 330 -34.46 -15.18 20.84
CA ASN A 330 -35.38 -15.94 21.70
C ASN A 330 -35.67 -15.28 23.08
N GLY A 331 -35.76 -13.94 23.13
CA GLY A 331 -35.96 -13.18 24.38
C GLY A 331 -34.71 -12.99 25.24
N PHE A 332 -33.55 -13.48 24.79
CA PHE A 332 -32.24 -13.30 25.39
C PHE A 332 -31.53 -12.10 24.75
N LYS A 333 -31.28 -11.04 25.52
CA LYS A 333 -30.59 -9.84 25.05
C LYS A 333 -29.09 -9.97 25.32
N VAL A 334 -28.29 -9.83 24.28
CA VAL A 334 -26.81 -9.85 24.30
C VAL A 334 -26.30 -8.50 23.83
N GLN A 335 -25.29 -7.98 24.52
CA GLN A 335 -24.54 -6.81 24.09
C GLN A 335 -23.07 -7.18 23.91
N ALA A 336 -22.51 -6.79 22.78
CA ALA A 336 -21.10 -6.95 22.44
C ALA A 336 -20.42 -5.59 22.43
N ASN A 337 -19.40 -5.42 23.26
CA ASN A 337 -18.59 -4.20 23.33
C ASN A 337 -17.19 -4.49 22.77
N VAL A 338 -16.75 -3.67 21.81
CA VAL A 338 -15.38 -3.74 21.28
C VAL A 338 -14.62 -2.49 21.70
N THR A 339 -13.56 -2.69 22.48
CA THR A 339 -12.77 -1.59 23.05
C THR A 339 -11.26 -1.77 22.83
N GLY A 340 -10.46 -0.78 23.21
CA GLY A 340 -8.99 -0.84 23.16
C GLY A 340 -8.40 -0.27 21.87
N SER A 341 -7.17 -0.65 21.55
CA SER A 341 -6.46 -0.10 20.38
C SER A 341 -6.75 -0.91 19.10
N PRO A 342 -6.67 -0.31 17.89
CA PRO A 342 -6.77 -1.04 16.63
C PRO A 342 -5.81 -2.23 16.49
N LEU A 343 -4.67 -2.21 17.18
CA LEU A 343 -3.68 -3.30 17.17
C LEU A 343 -4.03 -4.44 18.15
N LYS A 344 -4.84 -4.17 19.16
CA LYS A 344 -5.25 -5.11 20.22
C LYS A 344 -6.68 -4.78 20.66
N PRO A 345 -7.69 -5.07 19.82
CA PRO A 345 -9.07 -4.90 20.21
C PRO A 345 -9.44 -5.95 21.28
N VAL A 346 -10.27 -5.55 22.23
CA VAL A 346 -10.85 -6.43 23.25
C VAL A 346 -12.35 -6.51 23.01
N ILE A 347 -12.89 -7.73 22.95
CA ILE A 347 -14.32 -7.97 22.77
C ILE A 347 -14.89 -8.54 24.06
N GLU A 348 -15.82 -7.81 24.66
CA GLU A 348 -16.56 -8.22 25.86
C GLU A 348 -18.01 -8.46 25.50
N LEU A 349 -18.55 -9.61 25.91
CA LEU A 349 -19.97 -9.92 25.75
C LEU A 349 -20.65 -9.88 27.11
N SER A 350 -21.82 -9.27 27.15
CA SER A 350 -22.71 -9.25 28.31
C SER A 350 -24.13 -9.63 27.88
N SER A 351 -24.95 -10.09 28.82
CA SER A 351 -26.33 -10.46 28.52
C SER A 351 -27.30 -10.09 29.62
N SER A 352 -28.58 -10.06 29.28
CA SER A 352 -29.69 -9.99 30.23
C SER A 352 -30.63 -11.17 29.97
N PRO A 353 -30.75 -12.14 30.91
CA PRO A 353 -30.10 -12.22 32.23
C PRO A 353 -28.57 -12.37 32.17
N ASP A 354 -27.88 -12.01 33.26
CA ASP A 354 -26.41 -12.03 33.35
C ASP A 354 -25.89 -13.47 33.32
N LEU A 355 -25.00 -13.77 32.38
CA LEU A 355 -24.43 -15.08 32.14
C LEU A 355 -22.92 -14.97 31.91
N PRO A 356 -22.14 -16.02 32.21
CA PRO A 356 -20.75 -16.13 31.80
C PRO A 356 -20.56 -15.98 30.27
N GLN A 357 -19.47 -15.35 29.85
CA GLN A 357 -19.21 -14.99 28.44
C GLN A 357 -19.19 -16.20 27.49
N ASP A 358 -18.68 -17.34 27.93
CA ASP A 358 -18.68 -18.61 27.21
C ASP A 358 -20.09 -19.19 27.02
N GLU A 359 -20.96 -19.06 28.03
CA GLU A 359 -22.37 -19.43 27.95
C GLU A 359 -23.14 -18.50 27.00
N ILE A 360 -22.85 -17.19 27.03
CA ILE A 360 -23.40 -16.20 26.08
C ILE A 360 -23.02 -16.61 24.66
N LEU A 361 -21.73 -16.86 24.41
CA LEU A 361 -21.22 -17.27 23.11
C LEU A 361 -21.82 -18.61 22.65
N SER A 362 -21.92 -19.61 23.51
CA SER A 362 -22.49 -20.91 23.15
C SER A 362 -23.96 -20.79 22.72
N ARG A 363 -24.77 -20.08 23.51
CA ARG A 363 -26.18 -19.83 23.16
C ARG A 363 -26.30 -19.00 21.91
N LEU A 364 -25.41 -18.03 21.76
CA LEU A 364 -25.38 -17.18 20.60
C LEU A 364 -25.03 -17.97 19.34
N LEU A 365 -24.00 -18.83 19.34
CA LEU A 365 -23.49 -19.54 18.17
C LEU A 365 -24.27 -20.84 17.85
N PHE A 366 -24.64 -21.61 18.88
CA PHE A 366 -25.25 -22.94 18.73
C PHE A 366 -26.69 -23.01 19.21
N GLY A 367 -27.21 -21.96 19.87
CA GLY A 367 -28.58 -21.94 20.40
C GLY A 367 -28.79 -22.75 21.68
N ARG A 368 -27.72 -23.26 22.31
CA ARG A 368 -27.75 -24.12 23.52
C ARG A 368 -26.59 -23.81 24.46
N SER A 369 -26.65 -24.31 25.71
CA SER A 369 -25.64 -24.07 26.74
C SER A 369 -24.27 -24.62 26.34
N SER A 370 -23.18 -24.02 26.86
CA SER A 370 -21.82 -24.51 26.67
C SER A 370 -21.62 -25.92 27.25
N MET A 371 -22.42 -26.28 28.25
CA MET A 371 -22.41 -27.60 28.88
C MET A 371 -23.07 -28.70 28.02
N ASP A 372 -23.88 -28.31 27.03
CA ASP A 372 -24.57 -29.22 26.11
C ASP A 372 -23.87 -29.34 24.75
N LEU A 373 -22.70 -28.70 24.59
CA LEU A 373 -21.92 -28.74 23.36
C LEU A 373 -21.22 -30.08 23.21
N SER A 374 -21.29 -30.63 22.00
CA SER A 374 -20.41 -31.74 21.61
C SER A 374 -18.94 -31.28 21.55
N ALA A 375 -18.00 -32.23 21.62
CA ALA A 375 -16.57 -31.93 21.55
C ALA A 375 -16.18 -31.14 20.28
N LEU A 376 -16.88 -31.38 19.17
CA LEU A 376 -16.64 -30.69 17.90
C LEU A 376 -17.12 -29.22 17.93
N GLU A 377 -18.25 -28.95 18.58
CA GLU A 377 -18.80 -27.60 18.70
C GLU A 377 -17.99 -26.73 19.66
N ALA A 378 -17.46 -27.34 20.74
CA ALA A 378 -16.53 -26.68 21.65
C ALA A 378 -15.24 -26.23 20.93
N ALA A 379 -14.74 -27.03 19.98
CA ALA A 379 -13.59 -26.66 19.16
C ALA A 379 -13.89 -25.49 18.19
N GLN A 380 -15.08 -25.46 17.58
CA GLN A 380 -15.52 -24.35 16.74
C GLN A 380 -15.68 -23.04 17.52
N LEU A 381 -16.18 -23.12 18.75
CA LEU A 381 -16.27 -21.99 19.66
C LEU A 381 -14.88 -21.39 19.95
N ALA A 382 -13.91 -22.25 20.28
CA ALA A 382 -12.54 -21.83 20.54
C ALA A 382 -11.89 -21.11 19.33
N ASN A 383 -12.10 -21.63 18.11
CA ASN A 383 -11.59 -21.01 16.88
C ASN A 383 -12.21 -19.64 16.59
N THR A 384 -13.50 -19.47 16.89
CA THR A 384 -14.20 -18.18 16.74
C THR A 384 -13.63 -17.14 17.71
N ILE A 385 -13.37 -17.51 18.96
CA ILE A 385 -12.74 -16.63 19.96
C ILE A 385 -11.31 -16.27 19.56
N ALA A 386 -10.54 -17.21 19.02
CA ALA A 386 -9.18 -16.97 18.52
C ALA A 386 -9.16 -15.96 17.35
N THR A 387 -10.09 -16.10 16.40
CA THR A 387 -10.25 -15.18 15.26
C THR A 387 -10.65 -13.77 15.73
N LEU A 388 -11.55 -13.68 16.70
CA LEU A 388 -12.05 -12.42 17.25
C LEU A 388 -11.04 -11.66 18.12
N SER A 389 -10.20 -12.38 18.86
CA SER A 389 -9.14 -11.80 19.70
C SER A 389 -7.91 -11.36 18.90
N GLY A 390 -7.89 -11.59 17.59
CA GLY A 390 -6.72 -11.34 16.74
C GLY A 390 -5.58 -12.34 16.95
N ASN A 391 -5.78 -13.33 17.83
CA ASN A 391 -4.90 -14.48 18.01
C ASN A 391 -5.31 -15.59 17.05
N SER A 392 -5.28 -15.33 15.74
CA SER A 392 -5.23 -16.42 14.76
C SER A 392 -3.84 -17.07 14.82
N SER A 393 -3.44 -17.61 15.98
CA SER A 393 -2.42 -18.65 16.04
C SER A 393 -3.02 -19.84 15.32
N GLY A 394 -2.33 -20.36 14.31
CA GLY A 394 -2.76 -21.46 13.44
C GLY A 394 -3.01 -22.78 14.15
N PHE A 395 -3.98 -22.82 15.06
CA PHE A 395 -4.55 -24.03 15.60
C PHE A 395 -5.44 -24.61 14.50
N ASP A 396 -4.83 -25.43 13.66
CA ASP A 396 -5.53 -26.26 12.69
C ASP A 396 -5.71 -27.66 13.30
N PRO A 397 -6.85 -27.95 13.95
CA PRO A 397 -7.10 -29.27 14.53
C PRO A 397 -7.08 -30.38 13.47
N ALA A 398 -7.30 -30.06 12.18
CA ALA A 398 -7.13 -31.03 11.12
C ALA A 398 -5.65 -31.42 10.95
N SER A 399 -4.72 -30.47 11.09
CA SER A 399 -3.27 -30.74 11.04
C SER A 399 -2.76 -31.55 12.23
N GLU A 400 -3.33 -31.38 13.43
CA GLU A 400 -2.97 -32.20 14.61
C GLU A 400 -3.48 -33.64 14.46
N VAL A 401 -4.69 -33.82 13.92
CA VAL A 401 -5.22 -35.15 13.60
C VAL A 401 -4.42 -35.80 12.47
N GLN A 402 -4.02 -35.04 11.45
CA GLN A 402 -3.13 -35.50 10.37
C GLN A 402 -1.79 -36.01 10.94
N ALA A 403 -1.16 -35.24 11.83
CA ALA A 403 0.11 -35.61 12.46
C ALA A 403 -0.03 -36.84 13.38
N ALA A 404 -1.13 -36.95 14.13
CA ALA A 404 -1.38 -38.09 15.00
C ALA A 404 -1.68 -39.39 14.23
N LEU A 405 -2.35 -39.28 13.08
CA LEU A 405 -2.70 -40.42 12.22
C LEU A 405 -1.65 -40.73 11.14
N GLY A 406 -0.67 -39.84 10.94
CA GLY A 406 0.37 -39.98 9.92
C GLY A 406 -0.15 -39.86 8.49
N VAL A 407 -1.16 -39.01 8.27
CA VAL A 407 -1.83 -38.81 6.98
C VAL A 407 -1.60 -37.40 6.47
N ASP A 408 -1.51 -37.22 5.14
CA ASP A 408 -1.20 -35.92 4.53
C ASP A 408 -2.40 -34.98 4.47
N ARG A 409 -3.63 -35.53 4.52
CA ARG A 409 -4.86 -34.75 4.51
C ARG A 409 -5.95 -35.39 5.37
N PHE A 410 -6.64 -34.54 6.11
CA PHE A 410 -7.86 -34.84 6.83
C PHE A 410 -8.88 -33.77 6.47
N SER A 411 -10.06 -34.18 6.03
CA SER A 411 -11.14 -33.30 5.61
C SER A 411 -12.47 -33.72 6.25
N ILE A 412 -13.30 -32.74 6.57
CA ILE A 412 -14.70 -32.95 6.94
C ILE A 412 -15.52 -32.14 5.96
N GLY A 413 -16.46 -32.79 5.28
CA GLY A 413 -17.29 -32.21 4.26
C GLY A 413 -18.71 -32.72 4.33
N THR A 414 -19.45 -32.48 3.25
CA THR A 414 -20.82 -32.93 3.07
C THR A 414 -20.89 -33.64 1.72
N SER A 415 -21.43 -34.85 1.66
CA SER A 415 -21.62 -35.60 0.42
C SER A 415 -22.64 -34.92 -0.51
N GLU A 416 -22.72 -35.35 -1.77
CA GLU A 416 -23.67 -34.78 -2.76
C GLU A 416 -25.15 -34.88 -2.31
N SER A 417 -25.47 -35.77 -1.37
CA SER A 417 -26.81 -35.95 -0.80
C SER A 417 -27.10 -35.08 0.43
N GLY A 418 -26.10 -34.36 0.95
CA GLY A 418 -26.22 -33.57 2.17
C GLY A 418 -25.81 -34.29 3.47
N SER A 419 -25.28 -35.52 3.39
CA SER A 419 -24.82 -36.26 4.58
C SER A 419 -23.41 -35.83 5.00
N ALA A 420 -23.10 -35.88 6.30
CA ALA A 420 -21.75 -35.59 6.77
C ALA A 420 -20.74 -36.62 6.23
N GLU A 421 -19.64 -36.14 5.65
CA GLU A 421 -18.59 -36.94 5.06
C GLU A 421 -17.23 -36.64 5.72
N ILE A 422 -16.46 -37.69 5.99
CA ILE A 422 -15.10 -37.59 6.52
C ILE A 422 -14.14 -38.15 5.46
N GLY A 423 -13.13 -37.37 5.09
CA GLY A 423 -12.09 -37.75 4.14
C GLY A 423 -10.72 -37.86 4.80
N VAL A 424 -9.98 -38.93 4.48
CA VAL A 424 -8.59 -39.16 4.90
C VAL A 424 -7.75 -39.44 3.67
N GLY A 425 -6.74 -38.61 3.42
CA GLY A 425 -5.92 -38.66 2.21
C GLY A 425 -4.42 -38.79 2.48
N GLN A 426 -3.73 -39.48 1.57
CA GLN A 426 -2.29 -39.67 1.61
C GLN A 426 -1.70 -39.67 0.20
N TYR A 427 -0.55 -39.03 0.04
CA TYR A 427 0.27 -39.11 -1.17
C TYR A 427 1.12 -40.39 -1.11
N LEU A 428 0.94 -41.26 -2.10
CA LEU A 428 1.78 -42.45 -2.27
C LEU A 428 3.06 -42.12 -3.05
N SER A 429 3.01 -41.08 -3.89
CA SER A 429 4.11 -40.45 -4.62
C SER A 429 3.75 -39.00 -4.96
N ASP A 430 4.68 -38.26 -5.55
CA ASP A 430 4.46 -36.87 -6.00
C ASP A 430 3.30 -36.73 -7.01
N ASP A 431 2.92 -37.82 -7.68
CA ASP A 431 1.91 -37.87 -8.74
C ASP A 431 0.71 -38.80 -8.44
N VAL A 432 0.68 -39.49 -7.30
CA VAL A 432 -0.40 -40.41 -6.91
C VAL A 432 -0.94 -40.06 -5.53
N TYR A 433 -2.21 -39.69 -5.48
CA TYR A 433 -2.94 -39.34 -4.27
C TYR A 433 -4.08 -40.33 -4.04
N LEU A 434 -4.17 -40.85 -2.81
CA LEU A 434 -5.22 -41.76 -2.37
C LEU A 434 -6.07 -41.08 -1.30
N GLU A 435 -7.38 -41.11 -1.44
CA GLU A 435 -8.33 -40.59 -0.45
C GLU A 435 -9.42 -41.61 -0.13
N LEU A 436 -9.67 -41.84 1.15
CA LEU A 436 -10.81 -42.60 1.64
C LEU A 436 -11.84 -41.64 2.19
N LYS A 437 -13.07 -41.73 1.67
CA LYS A 437 -14.21 -40.95 2.14
C LYS A 437 -15.21 -41.86 2.83
N SER A 438 -15.81 -41.40 3.92
CA SER A 438 -16.87 -42.11 4.63
C SER A 438 -18.03 -41.17 4.91
N ALA A 439 -19.19 -41.45 4.30
CA ALA A 439 -20.41 -40.66 4.41
C ALA A 439 -21.49 -41.37 5.25
N GLY A 440 -21.07 -41.98 6.36
CA GLY A 440 -21.97 -42.63 7.32
C GLY A 440 -22.88 -43.69 6.68
N ALA A 441 -24.19 -43.40 6.63
CA ALA A 441 -25.21 -44.30 6.09
C ALA A 441 -25.12 -44.52 4.57
N GLU A 442 -24.42 -43.65 3.84
CA GLU A 442 -24.24 -43.75 2.38
C GLU A 442 -23.03 -44.60 1.98
N GLY A 443 -22.30 -45.12 2.97
CA GLY A 443 -21.15 -45.97 2.75
C GLY A 443 -19.85 -45.18 2.62
N SER A 444 -18.80 -45.90 2.28
CA SER A 444 -17.45 -45.33 2.10
C SER A 444 -17.04 -45.44 0.64
N SER A 445 -16.27 -44.48 0.13
CA SER A 445 -15.64 -44.56 -1.18
C SER A 445 -14.13 -44.43 -1.07
N VAL A 446 -13.44 -45.00 -2.04
CA VAL A 446 -12.00 -44.87 -2.22
C VAL A 446 -11.77 -44.16 -3.53
N GLU A 447 -11.05 -43.04 -3.48
CA GLU A 447 -10.67 -42.24 -4.62
C GLU A 447 -9.15 -42.31 -4.81
N VAL A 448 -8.73 -42.57 -6.04
CA VAL A 448 -7.33 -42.50 -6.46
C VAL A 448 -7.23 -41.44 -7.54
N GLU A 449 -6.45 -40.40 -7.28
CA GLU A 449 -6.06 -39.41 -8.28
C GLU A 449 -4.62 -39.68 -8.72
N TRP A 450 -4.42 -39.80 -10.03
CA TRP A 450 -3.11 -39.93 -10.66
C TRP A 450 -2.88 -38.80 -11.64
N GLN A 451 -1.76 -38.09 -11.48
CA GLN A 451 -1.37 -36.96 -12.32
C GLN A 451 -0.11 -37.28 -13.14
N PRO A 452 -0.21 -38.07 -14.23
CA PRO A 452 0.95 -38.47 -15.02
C PRO A 452 1.71 -37.30 -15.66
N ARG A 453 1.05 -36.16 -15.84
CA ARG A 453 1.61 -34.91 -16.35
C ARG A 453 0.91 -33.73 -15.67
N PRO A 454 1.55 -32.56 -15.51
CA PRO A 454 0.92 -31.39 -14.91
C PRO A 454 -0.43 -31.01 -15.56
N GLN A 455 -0.60 -31.28 -16.85
CA GLN A 455 -1.81 -30.98 -17.61
C GLN A 455 -2.89 -32.07 -17.58
N VAL A 456 -2.63 -33.27 -17.05
CA VAL A 456 -3.53 -34.44 -17.11
C VAL A 456 -3.74 -35.00 -15.71
N SER A 457 -4.98 -35.08 -15.26
CA SER A 457 -5.38 -35.73 -14.01
C SER A 457 -6.39 -36.83 -14.32
N VAL A 458 -6.16 -38.03 -13.78
CA VAL A 458 -7.01 -39.22 -13.91
C VAL A 458 -7.49 -39.57 -12.51
N THR A 459 -8.80 -39.54 -12.31
CA THR A 459 -9.41 -39.86 -11.02
C THR A 459 -10.25 -41.13 -11.17
N SER A 460 -10.03 -42.09 -10.29
CA SER A 460 -10.83 -43.30 -10.16
C SER A 460 -11.47 -43.33 -8.78
N GLU A 461 -12.79 -43.41 -8.72
CA GLU A 461 -13.53 -43.54 -7.46
C GLU A 461 -14.29 -44.87 -7.46
N THR A 462 -14.23 -45.59 -6.35
CA THR A 462 -15.00 -46.82 -6.13
C THR A 462 -15.75 -46.72 -4.80
N THR A 463 -17.06 -46.89 -4.83
CA THR A 463 -17.92 -46.90 -3.64
C THR A 463 -17.98 -48.30 -3.02
N ALA A 464 -18.34 -48.38 -1.74
CA ALA A 464 -18.54 -49.63 -1.01
C ALA A 464 -19.66 -50.51 -1.59
N THR A 465 -20.58 -49.93 -2.38
CA THR A 465 -21.63 -50.66 -3.11
C THR A 465 -21.13 -51.27 -4.43
N GLY A 466 -19.86 -51.05 -4.79
CA GLY A 466 -19.21 -51.62 -5.97
C GLY A 466 -19.35 -50.78 -7.23
N GLU A 467 -19.92 -49.57 -7.14
CA GLU A 467 -19.98 -48.63 -8.26
C GLU A 467 -18.60 -48.00 -8.44
N SER A 468 -18.10 -47.96 -9.68
CA SER A 468 -16.80 -47.38 -10.00
C SER A 468 -16.94 -46.33 -11.10
N LYS A 469 -16.32 -45.17 -10.90
CA LYS A 469 -16.31 -44.04 -11.82
C LYS A 469 -14.87 -43.66 -12.13
N VAL A 470 -14.54 -43.56 -13.41
CA VAL A 470 -13.25 -43.05 -13.86
C VAL A 470 -13.48 -41.75 -14.62
N SER A 471 -12.72 -40.72 -14.29
CA SER A 471 -12.75 -39.42 -14.95
C SER A 471 -11.35 -38.99 -15.35
N ILE A 472 -11.25 -38.34 -16.51
CA ILE A 472 -9.98 -37.82 -17.04
C ILE A 472 -10.18 -36.32 -17.29
N ARG A 473 -9.33 -35.50 -16.69
CA ARG A 473 -9.35 -34.05 -16.79
C ARG A 473 -8.06 -33.56 -17.45
N TRP A 474 -8.20 -32.72 -18.46
CA TRP A 474 -7.07 -32.07 -19.13
C TRP A 474 -7.18 -30.55 -19.01
N LYS A 475 -6.08 -29.89 -18.62
CA LYS A 475 -6.01 -28.43 -18.45
C LYS A 475 -4.97 -27.85 -19.41
N LYS A 476 -5.30 -26.75 -20.07
CA LYS A 476 -4.38 -25.96 -20.90
C LYS A 476 -4.24 -24.56 -20.28
N ASP A 477 -3.04 -24.23 -19.81
CA ASP A 477 -2.72 -22.88 -19.35
C ASP A 477 -2.48 -21.98 -20.58
N TYR A 478 -3.00 -20.75 -20.56
CA TYR A 478 -2.86 -19.74 -21.61
C TYR A 478 -1.88 -18.66 -21.20
#